data_AF-A0A399Z8C0-F1
#
_entry.id   AF-A0A399Z8C0-F1
#
_cell.length_a   1.000
_cell.length_b   1.000
_cell.length_c   1.000
_cell.angle_alpha   90.00
_cell.angle_beta   90.00
_cell.angle_gamma   90.00
#
_symmetry.space_group_name_H-M   'P 1'
#
loop_
_entity.id
_entity.type
_entity.pdbx_description
1 polymer ?
#
loop_
_entity_poly.entity_id
_entity_poly.type
_entity_poly.pdbx_seq_one_letter_code
_entity_poly.pdbx_strand_id
1 'polypeptide(L)'
;MSDSPSEIILSDTPPLPAVPHTRRQERRWIVVLLLLGLGSTILLTMFAGVAETFALFRNANPFFVACIALTQFVRYAAMTFSLRAVTRIVKMRVPFVPLFEVVVAAQAANRTFIGGAAGLVIRLAFFLRRGMSSGTFIAVETIEDVASLAAVAVLFLAGAAIVLASEVGQALDARVFGAVIGGALILAFLAVALLRRRALVEQGADALAQAVNRVVGKIARRNLYDARRVRGGVDDFYRALALARTAPGRV
;
A
#
# COMPACT_ATOMS: atom_id res chain seq x y z
N MET A 1 20.13 58.00 15.91
CA MET A 1 19.10 57.25 15.17
C MET A 1 19.78 56.10 14.48
N SER A 2 19.65 54.91 15.06
CA SER A 2 20.17 53.64 14.56
C SER A 2 19.25 52.57 15.14
N ASP A 3 18.15 52.31 14.45
CA ASP A 3 17.20 51.25 14.81
C ASP A 3 17.86 49.89 14.57
N SER A 4 18.11 49.15 15.65
CA SER A 4 18.40 47.71 15.60
C SER A 4 17.08 46.95 15.50
N PRO A 5 16.88 46.10 14.47
CA PRO A 5 15.70 45.28 14.34
C PRO A 5 15.74 44.09 15.31
N SER A 6 14.83 44.14 16.27
CA SER A 6 14.10 43.07 16.94
C SER A 6 14.57 41.63 16.67
N GLU A 7 15.18 41.03 17.68
CA GLU A 7 15.27 39.57 17.82
C GLU A 7 13.86 38.96 17.73
N ILE A 8 13.66 38.15 16.69
CA ILE A 8 12.51 37.27 16.58
C ILE A 8 12.67 36.22 17.67
N ILE A 9 11.91 36.37 18.75
CA ILE A 9 11.75 35.38 19.82
C ILE A 9 11.30 34.08 19.16
N LEU A 10 12.23 33.11 19.11
CA LEU A 10 11.97 31.72 18.77
C LEU A 10 10.87 31.22 19.71
N SER A 11 9.75 30.83 19.10
CA SER A 11 8.61 30.19 19.76
C SER A 11 9.07 29.13 20.77
N ASP A 12 8.82 29.41 22.05
CA ASP A 12 8.79 28.45 23.15
C ASP A 12 7.66 27.43 22.93
N THR A 13 7.81 26.60 21.90
CA THR A 13 7.02 25.37 21.80
C THR A 13 7.69 24.36 22.73
N PRO A 14 7.02 23.91 23.80
CA PRO A 14 7.58 22.89 24.67
C PRO A 14 7.91 21.66 23.81
N PRO A 15 9.07 21.01 24.02
CA PRO A 15 9.39 19.78 23.31
C PRO A 15 8.26 18.79 23.51
N LEU A 16 7.77 18.19 22.42
CA LEU A 16 6.75 17.15 22.47
C LEU A 16 7.13 16.12 23.54
N PRO A 17 6.21 15.74 24.43
CA PRO A 17 6.52 14.80 25.51
C PRO A 17 7.09 13.52 24.90
N ALA A 18 8.28 13.12 25.35
CA ALA A 18 8.92 11.89 24.94
C ALA A 18 7.96 10.73 25.25
N VAL A 19 7.36 10.15 24.20
CA VAL A 19 6.54 8.95 24.33
C VAL A 19 7.46 7.85 24.86
N PRO A 20 7.22 7.30 26.06
CA PRO A 20 8.05 6.22 26.57
C PRO A 20 7.96 5.04 25.60
N HIS A 21 9.07 4.74 24.92
CA HIS A 21 9.16 3.62 23.99
C HIS A 21 9.00 2.31 24.76
N THR A 22 7.78 1.79 24.80
CA THR A 22 7.48 0.46 25.35
C THR A 22 7.96 -0.62 24.37
N ARG A 23 9.29 -0.74 24.17
CA ARG A 23 9.93 -1.81 23.35
C ARG A 23 9.40 -3.21 23.67
N ARG A 24 9.00 -3.46 24.92
CA ARG A 24 8.38 -4.72 25.37
C ARG A 24 6.97 -4.95 24.78
N GLN A 25 6.18 -3.90 24.61
CA GLN A 25 4.81 -3.99 24.10
C GLN A 25 4.81 -4.20 22.58
N GLU A 26 5.70 -3.52 21.85
CA GLU A 26 5.92 -3.74 20.41
C GLU A 26 6.34 -5.19 20.12
N ARG A 27 7.27 -5.76 20.93
CA ARG A 27 7.69 -7.17 20.81
C ARG A 27 6.53 -8.15 21.01
N ARG A 28 5.64 -7.91 21.97
CA ARG A 28 4.48 -8.78 22.22
C ARG A 28 3.53 -8.78 21.02
N TRP A 29 3.26 -7.63 20.42
CA TRP A 29 2.42 -7.55 19.23
C TRP A 29 3.05 -8.24 18.02
N ILE A 30 4.36 -8.11 17.82
CA ILE A 30 5.07 -8.86 16.77
C ILE A 30 4.87 -10.36 16.96
N VAL A 31 5.04 -10.87 18.20
CA VAL A 31 4.84 -12.30 18.50
C VAL A 31 3.40 -12.73 18.27
N VAL A 32 2.42 -11.93 18.72
CA VAL A 32 0.99 -12.21 18.48
C VAL A 32 0.68 -12.28 17.00
N LEU A 33 1.17 -11.33 16.20
CA LEU A 33 1.00 -11.32 14.75
C LEU A 33 1.62 -12.55 14.08
N LEU A 34 2.79 -12.96 14.54
CA LEU A 34 3.50 -14.13 14.04
C LEU A 34 2.75 -15.42 14.35
N LEU A 35 2.21 -15.54 15.57
CA LEU A 35 1.36 -16.67 15.97
C LEU A 35 0.04 -16.69 15.20
N LEU A 36 -0.55 -15.52 14.93
CA LEU A 36 -1.80 -15.42 14.17
C LEU A 36 -1.60 -15.81 12.70
N GLY A 37 -0.50 -15.36 12.09
CA GLY A 37 -0.10 -15.78 10.74
C GLY A 37 0.26 -17.27 10.67
N LEU A 38 0.95 -17.80 11.68
CA LEU A 38 1.23 -19.23 11.77
C LEU A 38 -0.08 -20.04 11.91
N GLY A 39 -0.97 -19.61 12.80
CA GLY A 39 -2.28 -20.22 13.01
C GLY A 39 -3.15 -20.20 11.75
N SER A 40 -3.19 -19.09 11.03
CA SER A 40 -3.93 -19.00 9.76
C SER A 40 -3.34 -19.91 8.69
N THR A 41 -2.01 -20.03 8.64
CA THR A 41 -1.33 -20.93 7.69
C THR A 41 -1.62 -22.39 8.00
N ILE A 42 -1.59 -22.78 9.27
CA ILE A 42 -1.96 -24.13 9.73
C ILE A 42 -3.43 -24.40 9.40
N LEU A 43 -4.32 -23.46 9.66
CA LEU A 43 -5.76 -23.61 9.39
C LEU A 43 -6.02 -23.80 7.89
N LEU A 44 -5.40 -22.99 7.03
CA LEU A 44 -5.49 -23.13 5.56
C LEU A 44 -4.95 -24.47 5.09
N THR A 45 -3.84 -24.93 5.68
CA THR A 45 -3.24 -26.24 5.39
C THR A 45 -4.15 -27.39 5.83
N MET A 46 -4.89 -27.22 6.93
CA MET A 46 -5.89 -28.19 7.39
C MET A 46 -7.08 -28.28 6.44
N PHE A 47 -7.57 -27.14 5.94
CA PHE A 47 -8.67 -27.12 4.98
C PHE A 47 -8.29 -27.64 3.59
N ALA A 48 -7.01 -27.54 3.20
CA ALA A 48 -6.52 -28.00 1.90
C ALA A 48 -6.15 -29.50 1.84
N GLY A 49 -6.25 -30.24 2.95
CA GLY A 49 -5.77 -31.62 3.06
C GLY A 49 -4.35 -31.68 3.63
N VAL A 50 -4.25 -31.98 4.94
CA VAL A 50 -2.98 -31.98 5.68
C VAL A 50 -1.99 -32.98 5.08
N ALA A 51 -2.46 -34.18 4.70
CA ALA A 51 -1.61 -35.24 4.19
C ALA A 51 -0.99 -34.91 2.82
N GLU A 52 -1.78 -34.39 1.88
CA GLU A 52 -1.27 -33.97 0.57
C GLU A 52 -0.35 -32.75 0.68
N THR A 53 -0.68 -31.80 1.54
CA THR A 53 0.17 -30.61 1.75
C THR A 53 1.51 -31.00 2.39
N PHE A 54 1.51 -31.92 3.37
CA PHE A 54 2.76 -32.43 3.97
C PHE A 54 3.57 -33.29 3.01
N ALA A 55 2.92 -34.08 2.14
CA ALA A 55 3.61 -34.83 1.09
C ALA A 55 4.27 -33.89 0.08
N LEU A 56 3.60 -32.80 -0.31
CA LEU A 56 4.16 -31.75 -1.16
C LEU A 56 5.35 -31.05 -0.49
N PHE A 57 5.26 -30.72 0.81
CA PHE A 57 6.37 -30.12 1.55
C PHE A 57 7.57 -31.06 1.69
N ARG A 58 7.33 -32.34 2.01
CA ARG A 58 8.40 -33.34 2.20
C ARG A 58 9.15 -33.62 0.90
N ASN A 59 8.45 -33.61 -0.22
CA ASN A 59 9.02 -33.87 -1.54
C ASN A 59 9.35 -32.59 -2.32
N ALA A 60 9.24 -31.41 -1.68
CA ALA A 60 9.55 -30.14 -2.31
C ALA A 60 11.04 -30.11 -2.69
N ASN A 61 11.33 -29.90 -3.96
CA ASN A 61 12.69 -29.73 -4.42
C ASN A 61 13.25 -28.39 -3.86
N PRO A 62 14.36 -28.42 -3.10
CA PRO A 62 14.91 -27.23 -2.45
C PRO A 62 15.33 -26.14 -3.44
N PHE A 63 15.69 -26.52 -4.66
CA PHE A 63 16.01 -25.57 -5.72
C PHE A 63 14.80 -24.70 -6.09
N PHE A 64 13.62 -25.30 -6.26
CA PHE A 64 12.40 -24.54 -6.55
C PHE A 64 11.99 -23.66 -5.37
N VAL A 65 12.15 -24.13 -4.14
CA VAL A 65 11.90 -23.32 -2.94
C VAL A 65 12.84 -22.10 -2.90
N ALA A 66 14.13 -22.29 -3.18
CA ALA A 66 15.10 -21.20 -3.26
C ALA A 66 14.77 -20.20 -4.37
N CYS A 67 14.36 -20.68 -5.56
CA CYS A 67 13.90 -19.83 -6.65
C CYS A 67 12.68 -18.99 -6.24
N ILE A 68 11.66 -19.59 -5.63
CA ILE A 68 10.47 -18.87 -5.13
C ILE A 68 10.87 -17.79 -4.13
N ALA A 69 11.75 -18.13 -3.18
CA ALA A 69 12.24 -17.18 -2.18
C ALA A 69 12.99 -16.01 -2.82
N LEU A 70 13.87 -16.30 -3.79
CA LEU A 70 14.62 -15.30 -4.53
C LEU A 70 13.69 -14.39 -5.34
N THR A 71 12.73 -14.96 -6.08
CA THR A 71 11.76 -14.18 -6.85
C THR A 71 10.93 -13.30 -5.92
N GLN A 72 10.55 -13.76 -4.73
CA GLN A 72 9.85 -12.92 -3.77
C GLN A 72 10.71 -11.79 -3.21
N PHE A 73 11.98 -12.07 -2.93
CA PHE A 73 12.92 -11.03 -2.53
C PHE A 73 13.07 -9.96 -3.62
N VAL A 74 13.27 -10.37 -4.87
CA VAL A 74 13.36 -9.47 -6.04
C VAL A 74 12.08 -8.65 -6.17
N ARG A 75 10.91 -9.27 -6.01
CA ARG A 75 9.62 -8.56 -6.04
C ARG A 75 9.55 -7.45 -4.98
N TYR A 76 9.95 -7.74 -3.74
CA TYR A 76 9.96 -6.72 -2.68
C TYR A 76 10.98 -5.62 -2.90
N ALA A 77 12.15 -5.97 -3.43
CA ALA A 77 13.16 -5.00 -3.80
C ALA A 77 12.64 -4.07 -4.90
N ALA A 78 12.02 -4.63 -5.95
CA ALA A 78 11.42 -3.87 -7.04
C ALA A 78 10.30 -2.93 -6.55
N MET A 79 9.39 -3.43 -5.70
CA MET A 79 8.36 -2.59 -5.05
C MET A 79 9.00 -1.45 -4.25
N THR A 80 10.06 -1.73 -3.51
CA THR A 80 10.78 -0.71 -2.72
C THR A 80 11.43 0.34 -3.63
N PHE A 81 12.05 -0.07 -4.73
CA PHE A 81 12.62 0.86 -5.71
C PHE A 81 11.55 1.72 -6.37
N SER A 82 10.43 1.13 -6.78
CA SER A 82 9.28 1.83 -7.36
C SER A 82 8.74 2.90 -6.40
N LEU A 83 8.42 2.51 -5.16
CA LEU A 83 7.91 3.44 -4.15
C LEU A 83 8.94 4.53 -3.81
N ARG A 84 10.24 4.20 -3.78
CA ARG A 84 11.31 5.19 -3.61
C ARG A 84 11.41 6.15 -4.78
N ALA A 85 11.13 5.73 -6.01
CA ALA A 85 11.10 6.59 -7.17
C ALA A 85 9.90 7.54 -7.11
N VAL A 86 8.71 7.03 -6.80
CA VAL A 86 7.49 7.86 -6.69
C VAL A 86 7.58 8.87 -5.54
N THR A 87 8.15 8.49 -4.39
CA THR A 87 8.33 9.41 -3.25
C THR A 87 9.27 10.58 -3.55
N ARG A 88 10.18 10.45 -4.54
CA ARG A 88 11.02 11.59 -5.00
C ARG A 88 10.20 12.65 -5.73
N ILE A 89 9.07 12.29 -6.36
CA ILE A 89 8.17 13.24 -7.02
C ILE A 89 7.65 14.26 -6.01
N VAL A 90 7.32 13.79 -4.81
CA VAL A 90 6.89 14.64 -3.68
C VAL A 90 8.08 15.16 -2.85
N LYS A 91 9.28 15.17 -3.43
CA LYS A 91 10.54 15.66 -2.84
C LYS A 91 10.96 14.98 -1.54
N MET A 92 10.46 13.77 -1.26
CA MET A 92 10.82 13.02 -0.07
C MET A 92 11.86 11.96 -0.39
N ARG A 93 13.04 12.07 0.23
CA ARG A 93 14.11 11.06 0.10
C ARG A 93 14.00 10.05 1.23
N VAL A 94 13.79 8.80 0.84
CA VAL A 94 13.64 7.68 1.77
C VAL A 94 14.85 6.75 1.62
N PRO A 95 15.58 6.40 2.70
CA PRO A 95 16.60 5.36 2.64
C PRO A 95 15.97 4.00 2.26
N PHE A 96 16.70 3.22 1.46
CA PHE A 96 16.20 1.96 0.89
C PHE A 96 15.89 0.91 1.96
N VAL A 97 16.84 0.64 2.86
CA VAL A 97 16.72 -0.46 3.85
C VAL A 97 15.49 -0.30 4.75
N PRO A 98 15.25 0.86 5.40
CA PRO A 98 14.05 1.02 6.22
C PRO A 98 12.75 0.95 5.41
N LEU A 99 12.78 1.35 4.13
CA LEU A 99 11.61 1.23 3.27
C LEU A 99 11.35 -0.23 2.89
N PHE A 100 12.41 -0.99 2.59
CA PHE A 100 12.34 -2.41 2.28
C PHE A 100 11.74 -3.21 3.45
N GLU A 101 12.22 -2.97 4.66
CA GLU A 101 11.69 -3.59 5.89
C GLU A 101 10.19 -3.32 6.06
N VAL A 102 9.77 -2.07 5.81
CA VAL A 102 8.36 -1.65 5.89
C VAL A 102 7.52 -2.28 4.78
N VAL A 103 8.04 -2.38 3.56
CA VAL A 103 7.35 -3.06 2.44
C VAL A 103 7.17 -4.54 2.76
N VAL A 104 8.20 -5.22 3.26
CA VAL A 104 8.11 -6.63 3.66
C VAL A 104 7.09 -6.80 4.77
N ALA A 105 7.16 -5.98 5.83
CA ALA A 105 6.22 -6.02 6.95
C ALA A 105 4.77 -5.75 6.50
N ALA A 106 4.57 -4.76 5.63
CA ALA A 106 3.25 -4.43 5.08
C ALA A 106 2.68 -5.58 4.24
N GLN A 107 3.50 -6.23 3.44
CA GLN A 107 3.09 -7.36 2.60
C GLN A 107 2.84 -8.63 3.42
N ALA A 108 3.58 -8.84 4.50
CA ALA A 108 3.28 -9.90 5.47
C ALA A 108 1.94 -9.64 6.17
N ALA A 109 1.71 -8.40 6.61
CA ALA A 109 0.45 -8.00 7.23
C ALA A 109 -0.75 -8.16 6.28
N ASN A 110 -0.60 -7.78 5.00
CA ASN A 110 -1.65 -7.95 3.98
C ASN A 110 -2.03 -9.41 3.70
N ARG A 111 -1.11 -10.35 3.91
CA ARG A 111 -1.41 -11.79 3.78
C ARG A 111 -1.97 -12.40 5.05
N THR A 112 -1.66 -11.82 6.20
CA THR A 112 -2.14 -12.28 7.50
C THR A 112 -3.55 -11.75 7.80
N PHE A 113 -3.83 -10.52 7.36
CA PHE A 113 -5.11 -9.85 7.56
C PHE A 113 -5.86 -9.70 6.24
N ILE A 114 -7.14 -10.07 6.24
CA ILE A 114 -8.02 -9.96 5.08
C ILE A 114 -8.14 -8.49 4.65
N GLY A 115 -7.97 -8.22 3.35
CA GLY A 115 -8.39 -6.96 2.73
C GLY A 115 -7.33 -5.89 2.50
N GLY A 116 -6.03 -6.17 2.67
CA GLY A 116 -4.95 -5.28 2.20
C GLY A 116 -4.76 -3.95 2.97
N ALA A 117 -5.67 -3.62 3.90
CA ALA A 117 -5.64 -2.38 4.67
C ALA A 117 -4.51 -2.35 5.71
N ALA A 118 -4.13 -3.50 6.26
CA ALA A 118 -3.10 -3.58 7.31
C ALA A 118 -1.73 -3.09 6.83
N GLY A 119 -1.32 -3.49 5.64
CA GLY A 119 -0.08 -3.05 5.01
C GLY A 119 -0.11 -1.57 4.62
N LEU A 120 -1.28 -1.04 4.22
CA LEU A 120 -1.45 0.38 3.97
C LEU A 120 -1.27 1.21 5.24
N VAL A 121 -1.80 0.75 6.38
CA VAL A 121 -1.61 1.40 7.70
C VAL A 121 -0.15 1.39 8.13
N ILE A 122 0.57 0.27 7.95
CA ILE A 122 2.00 0.16 8.30
C ILE A 122 2.83 1.17 7.49
N ARG A 123 2.60 1.22 6.17
CA ARG A 123 3.29 2.17 5.28
C ARG A 123 2.91 3.62 5.63
N LEU A 124 1.63 3.91 5.81
CA LEU A 124 1.14 5.24 6.21
C LEU A 124 1.82 5.70 7.51
N ALA A 125 1.87 4.86 8.54
CA ALA A 125 2.50 5.20 9.83
C ALA A 125 4.00 5.52 9.67
N PHE A 126 4.71 4.78 8.81
CA PHE A 126 6.11 5.05 8.52
C PHE A 126 6.32 6.40 7.82
N PHE A 127 5.48 6.74 6.85
CA PHE A 127 5.58 8.00 6.12
C PHE A 127 5.14 9.21 6.96
N LEU A 128 4.10 9.07 7.78
CA LEU A 128 3.67 10.11 8.71
C LEU A 128 4.76 10.46 9.73
N ARG A 129 5.46 9.45 10.27
CA ARG A 129 6.60 9.65 11.20
C ARG A 129 7.77 10.42 10.58
N ARG A 130 7.80 10.56 9.25
CA ARG A 130 8.81 11.30 8.50
C ARG A 130 8.29 12.59 7.90
N GLY A 131 7.12 13.05 8.34
CA GLY A 131 6.54 14.35 7.96
C GLY A 131 5.70 14.35 6.69
N MET A 132 5.44 13.20 6.07
CA MET A 132 4.53 13.13 4.92
C MET A 132 3.08 13.24 5.40
N SER A 133 2.26 14.09 4.78
CA SER A 133 0.83 14.14 5.08
C SER A 133 0.11 12.90 4.54
N SER A 134 -1.01 12.51 5.18
CA SER A 134 -1.78 11.33 4.76
C SER A 134 -2.31 11.46 3.34
N GLY A 135 -2.72 12.66 2.92
CA GLY A 135 -3.14 12.95 1.55
C GLY A 135 -2.04 12.72 0.52
N THR A 136 -0.84 13.25 0.82
CA THR A 136 0.35 13.04 -0.01
C THR A 136 0.71 11.55 -0.12
N PHE A 137 0.64 10.81 0.99
CA PHE A 137 0.88 9.37 0.99
C PHE A 137 -0.11 8.61 0.11
N ILE A 138 -1.41 8.89 0.23
CA ILE A 138 -2.43 8.25 -0.60
C ILE A 138 -2.21 8.58 -2.08
N ALA A 139 -1.76 9.79 -2.42
CA ALA A 139 -1.41 10.12 -3.81
C ALA A 139 -0.22 9.31 -4.32
N VAL A 140 0.84 9.19 -3.53
CA VAL A 140 2.02 8.36 -3.85
C VAL A 140 1.62 6.91 -4.07
N GLU A 141 0.85 6.33 -3.15
CA GLU A 141 0.33 4.95 -3.28
C GLU A 141 -0.56 4.81 -4.52
N THR A 142 -1.46 5.77 -4.78
CA THR A 142 -2.33 5.75 -5.97
C THR A 142 -1.51 5.78 -7.27
N ILE A 143 -0.45 6.59 -7.32
CA ILE A 143 0.45 6.64 -8.49
C ILE A 143 1.16 5.30 -8.67
N GLU A 144 1.66 4.72 -7.58
CA GLU A 144 2.34 3.42 -7.60
C GLU A 144 1.39 2.30 -8.04
N ASP A 145 0.20 2.23 -7.47
CA ASP A 145 -0.84 1.24 -7.81
C ASP A 145 -1.26 1.37 -9.28
N VAL A 146 -1.45 2.58 -9.81
CA VAL A 146 -1.80 2.81 -11.22
C VAL A 146 -0.64 2.38 -12.13
N ALA A 147 0.60 2.71 -11.79
CA ALA A 147 1.77 2.30 -12.58
C ALA A 147 1.96 0.77 -12.56
N SER A 148 1.82 0.15 -11.39
CA SER A 148 1.88 -1.29 -11.20
C SER A 148 0.75 -2.01 -11.95
N LEU A 149 -0.48 -1.48 -11.89
CA LEU A 149 -1.62 -2.01 -12.65
C LEU A 149 -1.39 -1.91 -14.16
N ALA A 150 -0.85 -0.79 -14.65
CA ALA A 150 -0.54 -0.62 -16.07
C ALA A 150 0.53 -1.63 -16.53
N ALA A 151 1.59 -1.82 -15.74
CA ALA A 151 2.64 -2.81 -16.04
C ALA A 151 2.07 -4.24 -16.07
N VAL A 152 1.26 -4.60 -15.07
CA VAL A 152 0.60 -5.92 -15.02
C VAL A 152 -0.38 -6.09 -16.19
N ALA A 153 -1.13 -5.06 -16.56
CA ALA A 153 -2.04 -5.11 -17.70
C ALA A 153 -1.29 -5.33 -19.02
N VAL A 154 -0.16 -4.66 -19.24
CA VAL A 154 0.67 -4.88 -20.43
C VAL A 154 1.22 -6.31 -20.46
N LEU A 155 1.75 -6.80 -19.35
CA LEU A 155 2.23 -8.19 -19.26
C LEU A 155 1.11 -9.21 -19.47
N PHE A 156 -0.06 -8.94 -18.91
CA PHE A 156 -1.25 -9.77 -19.10
C PHE A 156 -1.67 -9.79 -20.57
N LEU A 157 -1.78 -8.63 -21.22
CA LEU A 157 -2.14 -8.52 -22.64
C LEU A 157 -1.11 -9.20 -23.56
N ALA A 158 0.19 -9.11 -23.23
CA ALA A 158 1.22 -9.83 -23.95
C ALA A 158 1.08 -11.35 -23.79
N GLY A 159 0.91 -11.85 -22.56
CA GLY A 159 0.68 -13.27 -22.29
C GLY A 159 -0.61 -13.78 -22.94
N ALA A 160 -1.68 -12.99 -22.86
CA ALA A 160 -2.94 -13.19 -23.54
C ALA A 160 -2.77 -13.36 -25.05
N ALA A 161 -2.03 -12.46 -25.70
CA ALA A 161 -1.76 -12.52 -27.13
C ALA A 161 -0.97 -13.78 -27.51
N ILE A 162 0.03 -14.17 -26.71
CA ILE A 162 0.80 -15.40 -26.92
C ILE A 162 -0.11 -16.63 -26.82
N VAL A 163 -0.97 -16.69 -25.80
CA VAL A 163 -1.90 -17.82 -25.61
C VAL A 163 -2.91 -17.89 -26.75
N LEU A 164 -3.50 -16.77 -27.17
CA LEU A 164 -4.42 -16.71 -28.30
C LEU A 164 -3.77 -17.09 -29.64
N ALA A 165 -2.47 -16.81 -29.80
CA ALA A 165 -1.70 -17.20 -30.98
C ALA A 165 -1.22 -18.67 -30.94
N SER A 166 -1.36 -19.36 -29.81
CA SER A 166 -0.98 -20.76 -29.66
C SER A 166 -2.15 -21.71 -29.95
N GLU A 167 -1.87 -22.99 -30.17
CA GLU A 167 -2.91 -24.03 -30.37
C GLU A 167 -3.87 -24.13 -29.17
N VAL A 168 -3.42 -23.74 -27.97
CA VAL A 168 -4.24 -23.66 -26.74
C VAL A 168 -5.32 -22.59 -26.86
N GLY A 169 -5.08 -21.54 -27.67
CA GLY A 169 -6.04 -20.46 -27.93
C GLY A 169 -7.33 -20.94 -28.58
N GLN A 170 -7.29 -22.04 -29.36
CA GLN A 170 -8.48 -22.59 -30.02
C GLN A 170 -9.45 -23.25 -29.04
N ALA A 171 -8.97 -23.65 -27.86
CA ALA A 171 -9.78 -24.24 -26.79
C ALA A 171 -10.40 -23.18 -25.85
N LEU A 172 -9.99 -21.92 -25.96
CA LEU A 172 -10.49 -20.83 -25.11
C LEU A 172 -11.76 -20.20 -25.70
N ASP A 173 -12.79 -20.07 -24.87
CA ASP A 173 -13.99 -19.32 -25.26
C ASP A 173 -13.66 -17.81 -25.36
N ALA A 174 -13.59 -17.31 -26.60
CA ALA A 174 -13.32 -15.91 -26.91
C ALA A 174 -14.29 -14.95 -26.20
N ARG A 175 -15.51 -15.39 -25.86
CA ARG A 175 -16.50 -14.57 -25.13
C ARG A 175 -16.08 -14.35 -23.68
N VAL A 176 -15.64 -15.40 -22.99
CA VAL A 176 -15.16 -15.31 -21.60
C VAL A 176 -13.91 -14.44 -21.55
N PHE A 177 -13.00 -14.66 -22.49
CA PHE A 177 -11.77 -13.88 -22.60
C PHE A 177 -12.03 -12.40 -22.87
N GLY A 178 -12.89 -12.10 -23.85
CA GLY A 178 -13.31 -10.74 -24.17
C GLY A 178 -14.06 -10.07 -23.02
N ALA A 179 -14.91 -10.80 -22.30
CA ALA A 179 -15.62 -10.28 -21.14
C ALA A 179 -14.69 -9.92 -19.97
N VAL A 180 -13.64 -10.72 -19.73
CA VAL A 180 -12.64 -10.42 -18.68
C VAL A 180 -11.86 -9.16 -19.02
N ILE A 181 -11.36 -9.04 -20.26
CA ILE A 181 -10.61 -7.84 -20.69
C ILE A 181 -11.54 -6.62 -20.69
N GLY A 182 -12.73 -6.73 -21.28
CA GLY A 182 -13.71 -5.66 -21.34
C GLY A 182 -14.14 -5.19 -19.95
N GLY A 183 -14.42 -6.13 -19.04
CA GLY A 183 -14.75 -5.85 -17.65
C GLY A 183 -13.62 -5.13 -16.91
N ALA A 184 -12.38 -5.59 -17.08
CA ALA A 184 -11.22 -4.94 -16.48
C ALA A 184 -11.03 -3.50 -16.99
N LEU A 185 -11.19 -3.26 -18.30
CA LEU A 185 -11.10 -1.93 -18.89
C LEU A 185 -12.22 -0.99 -18.41
N ILE A 186 -13.45 -1.50 -18.28
CA ILE A 186 -14.58 -0.73 -17.74
C ILE A 186 -14.31 -0.35 -16.28
N LEU A 187 -13.84 -1.29 -15.45
CA LEU A 187 -13.50 -1.01 -14.06
C LEU A 187 -12.36 0.02 -13.93
N ALA A 188 -11.32 -0.10 -14.76
CA ALA A 188 -10.22 0.86 -14.80
C ALA A 188 -10.71 2.27 -15.22
N PHE A 189 -11.57 2.34 -16.25
CA PHE A 189 -12.18 3.60 -16.68
C PHE A 189 -13.04 4.22 -15.58
N LEU A 190 -13.88 3.44 -14.92
CA LEU A 190 -14.71 3.89 -13.81
C LEU A 190 -13.86 4.41 -12.65
N ALA A 191 -12.80 3.71 -12.28
CA ALA A 191 -11.87 4.14 -11.23
C ALA A 191 -11.23 5.50 -11.56
N VAL A 192 -10.71 5.66 -12.79
CA VAL A 192 -10.13 6.94 -13.25
C VAL A 192 -11.17 8.05 -13.30
N ALA A 193 -12.38 7.77 -13.79
CA ALA A 193 -13.47 8.73 -13.84
C ALA A 193 -13.89 9.19 -12.43
N LEU A 194 -13.89 8.29 -11.45
CA LEU A 194 -14.20 8.59 -10.06
C LEU A 194 -13.10 9.45 -9.42
N LEU A 195 -11.82 9.14 -9.66
CA LEU A 195 -10.68 9.93 -9.19
C LEU A 195 -10.63 11.36 -9.77
N ARG A 196 -11.17 11.57 -10.99
CA ARG A 196 -11.31 12.90 -11.59
C ARG A 196 -12.38 13.75 -10.91
N ARG A 197 -13.36 13.15 -10.24
CA ARG A 197 -14.46 13.86 -9.58
C ARG A 197 -14.13 14.12 -8.12
N ARG A 198 -13.48 15.27 -7.87
CA ARG A 198 -13.09 15.72 -6.52
C ARG A 198 -14.20 15.58 -5.47
N ALA A 199 -15.43 15.98 -5.80
CA ALA A 199 -16.55 15.88 -4.88
C ALA A 199 -16.85 14.44 -4.42
N LEU A 200 -16.73 13.45 -5.32
CA LEU A 200 -16.93 12.04 -4.98
C LEU A 200 -15.79 11.48 -4.12
N VAL A 201 -14.56 11.92 -4.39
CA VAL A 201 -13.39 11.55 -3.57
C VAL A 201 -13.52 12.12 -2.16
N GLU A 202 -13.96 13.38 -2.02
CA GLU A 202 -14.24 13.99 -0.72
C GLU A 202 -15.34 13.25 0.03
N GLN A 203 -16.48 12.98 -0.63
CA GLN A 203 -17.58 12.21 -0.04
C GLN A 203 -17.16 10.79 0.37
N GLY A 204 -16.39 10.12 -0.48
CA GLY A 204 -15.87 8.78 -0.19
C GLY A 204 -14.89 8.79 0.98
N ALA A 205 -13.98 9.78 1.03
CA ALA A 205 -13.02 9.94 2.12
C ALA A 205 -13.73 10.26 3.45
N ASP A 206 -14.72 11.16 3.44
CA ASP A 206 -15.54 11.47 4.61
C ASP A 206 -16.32 10.23 5.09
N ALA A 207 -16.96 9.50 4.17
CA ALA A 207 -17.69 8.28 4.52
C ALA A 207 -16.78 7.19 5.11
N LEU A 208 -15.60 6.99 4.52
CA LEU A 208 -14.60 6.05 5.01
C LEU A 208 -14.08 6.48 6.39
N ALA A 209 -13.75 7.76 6.56
CA ALA A 209 -13.26 8.29 7.84
C ALA A 209 -14.32 8.15 8.95
N GLN A 210 -15.60 8.38 8.62
CA GLN A 210 -16.70 8.14 9.55
C GLN A 210 -16.87 6.65 9.89
N ALA A 211 -16.78 5.76 8.89
CA ALA A 211 -16.88 4.32 9.12
C ALA A 211 -15.75 3.82 10.04
N VAL A 212 -14.51 4.22 9.75
CA VAL A 212 -13.34 3.93 10.61
C VAL A 212 -13.55 4.50 12.00
N ASN A 213 -14.02 5.74 12.12
CA ASN A 213 -14.28 6.36 13.42
C ASN A 213 -15.38 5.63 14.21
N ARG A 214 -16.42 5.09 13.57
CA ARG A 214 -17.43 4.28 14.28
C ARG A 214 -16.83 2.99 14.85
N VAL A 215 -15.95 2.34 14.10
CA VAL A 215 -15.31 1.09 14.54
C VAL A 215 -14.26 1.37 15.61
N VAL A 216 -13.33 2.26 15.33
CA VAL A 216 -12.21 2.58 16.23
C VAL A 216 -12.70 3.37 17.44
N GLY A 217 -13.65 4.29 17.29
CA GLY A 217 -14.22 5.07 18.39
C GLY A 217 -14.91 4.20 19.43
N LYS A 218 -15.53 3.08 19.03
CA LYS A 218 -16.07 2.08 19.97
C LYS A 218 -14.96 1.39 20.78
N ILE A 219 -13.82 1.11 20.16
CA ILE A 219 -12.70 0.39 20.78
C ILE A 219 -11.83 1.34 21.64
N ALA A 220 -11.45 2.49 21.09
CA ALA A 220 -10.56 3.46 21.70
C ALA A 220 -11.27 4.49 22.60
N ARG A 221 -12.61 4.47 22.64
CA ARG A 221 -13.47 5.42 23.39
C ARG A 221 -13.12 6.89 23.11
N ARG A 222 -12.70 7.22 21.89
CA ARG A 222 -12.30 8.57 21.46
C ARG A 222 -12.85 8.85 20.07
N ASN A 223 -13.28 10.10 19.85
CA ASN A 223 -13.66 10.57 18.52
C ASN A 223 -12.40 11.00 17.77
N LEU A 224 -12.06 10.27 16.71
CA LEU A 224 -10.89 10.50 15.86
C LEU A 224 -11.25 11.21 14.55
N TYR A 225 -12.54 11.42 14.28
CA TYR A 225 -13.02 12.08 13.07
C TYR A 225 -12.91 13.59 13.17
N ASP A 226 -12.29 14.20 12.15
CA ASP A 226 -12.24 15.64 11.95
C ASP A 226 -12.37 15.95 10.44
N ALA A 227 -13.50 16.53 10.05
CA ALA A 227 -13.79 16.88 8.66
C ALA A 227 -12.76 17.86 8.06
N ARG A 228 -12.14 18.72 8.88
CA ARG A 228 -11.09 19.63 8.39
C ARG A 228 -9.83 18.86 8.01
N ARG A 229 -9.48 17.82 8.78
CA ARG A 229 -8.34 16.94 8.46
C ARG A 229 -8.61 16.11 7.21
N VAL A 230 -9.84 15.63 7.01
CA VAL A 230 -10.20 14.89 5.78
C VAL A 230 -10.07 15.80 4.56
N ARG A 231 -10.64 17.01 4.59
CA ARG A 231 -10.51 17.99 3.50
C ARG A 231 -9.05 18.36 3.21
N GLY A 232 -8.26 18.65 4.25
CA GLY A 232 -6.83 18.92 4.09
C GLY A 232 -6.07 17.74 3.47
N GLY A 233 -6.44 16.51 3.82
CA GLY A 233 -5.91 15.31 3.17
C GLY A 233 -6.27 15.21 1.68
N VAL A 234 -7.50 15.57 1.30
CA VAL A 234 -7.90 15.58 -0.12
C VAL A 234 -7.19 16.69 -0.90
N ASP A 235 -6.99 17.87 -0.30
CA ASP A 235 -6.22 18.95 -0.91
C ASP A 235 -4.77 18.53 -1.17
N ASP A 236 -4.13 17.92 -0.19
CA ASP A 236 -2.77 17.40 -0.32
C ASP A 236 -2.67 16.30 -1.38
N PHE A 237 -3.68 15.43 -1.46
CA PHE A 237 -3.79 14.39 -2.49
C PHE A 237 -3.78 14.98 -3.90
N TYR A 238 -4.67 15.94 -4.18
CA TYR A 238 -4.74 16.59 -5.49
C TYR A 238 -3.50 17.45 -5.80
N ARG A 239 -2.89 18.08 -4.79
CA ARG A 239 -1.64 18.81 -4.94
C ARG A 239 -0.49 17.89 -5.34
N ALA A 240 -0.36 16.72 -4.69
CA ALA A 240 0.63 15.72 -5.03
C ALA A 240 0.42 15.13 -6.45
N LEU A 241 -0.83 14.87 -6.84
CA LEU A 241 -1.16 14.47 -8.21
C LEU A 241 -0.81 15.54 -9.25
N ALA A 242 -1.04 16.82 -8.95
CA ALA A 242 -0.67 17.92 -9.83
C ALA A 242 0.87 18.05 -9.99
N LEU A 243 1.62 17.83 -8.91
CA LEU A 243 3.08 17.76 -8.96
C LEU A 243 3.56 16.60 -9.85
N ALA A 244 2.93 15.43 -9.74
CA ALA A 244 3.27 14.29 -10.59
C ALA A 244 3.03 14.55 -12.08
N ARG A 245 1.96 15.28 -12.43
CA ARG A 245 1.66 15.66 -13.82
C ARG A 245 2.66 16.63 -14.42
N THR A 246 3.26 17.50 -13.60
CA THR A 246 4.18 18.56 -14.06
C THR A 246 5.65 18.12 -14.07
N ALA A 247 5.99 16.97 -13.47
CA ALA A 247 7.35 16.45 -13.42
C ALA A 247 7.46 14.95 -13.82
N PRO A 248 6.94 14.51 -14.98
CA PRO A 248 6.97 13.10 -15.37
C PRO A 248 8.38 12.55 -15.61
N GLY A 249 9.35 13.41 -15.97
CA GLY A 249 10.73 13.01 -16.35
C GLY A 249 11.79 13.06 -15.25
N ARG A 250 11.42 13.25 -13.97
CA ARG A 250 12.36 13.24 -12.82
C ARG A 250 12.32 11.95 -12.00
N VAL A 251 11.62 10.93 -12.49
CA VAL A 251 11.47 9.61 -11.87
C VAL A 251 12.54 8.67 -12.38
#